data_AF-A0A7J6BZB0-F1
#
_entry.id   AF-A0A7J6BZB0-F1
#
_cell.length_a   1.000
_cell.length_b   1.000
_cell.length_c   1.000
_cell.angle_alpha   90.00
_cell.angle_beta   90.00
_cell.angle_gamma   90.00
#
_symmetry.space_group_name_H-M   'P 1'
#
loop_
_entity.id
_entity.type
_entity.pdbx_description
1 polymer ?
#
loop_
_entity_poly.entity_id
_entity_poly.type
_entity_poly.pdbx_seq_one_letter_code
_entity_poly.pdbx_strand_id
1 'polypeptide(L)'
;MCQNRKSRLQMDHSYALPASPTGLKTRLCEVLARVEGLEQELRNVKDRERRAKKTVCDLLEDLKGKNLINEDLKERLSFYSGG
;
A
#
# COMPACT_ATOMS: atom_id res chain seq x y z
N MET A 1 15.51 -28.75 16.40
CA MET A 1 14.61 -27.73 15.82
C MET A 1 13.66 -27.19 16.89
N CYS A 2 14.12 -26.29 17.78
CA CYS A 2 13.30 -25.73 18.86
C CYS A 2 13.25 -24.21 18.79
N GLN A 3 12.69 -23.65 17.72
CA GLN A 3 12.41 -22.21 17.64
C GLN A 3 10.97 -21.88 17.21
N ASN A 4 10.07 -22.86 17.10
CA ASN A 4 8.74 -22.64 16.48
C ASN A 4 7.52 -22.81 17.40
N ARG A 5 7.71 -22.95 18.73
CA ARG A 5 6.58 -23.00 19.69
C ARG A 5 6.23 -21.65 20.30
N LYS A 6 7.15 -20.68 20.33
CA LYS A 6 6.88 -19.32 20.86
C LYS A 6 5.91 -18.52 19.98
N SER A 7 5.91 -18.76 18.67
CA SER A 7 5.08 -18.04 17.69
C SER A 7 3.62 -18.50 17.67
N ARG A 8 3.34 -19.81 17.82
CA ARG A 8 1.97 -20.34 17.82
C ARG A 8 1.16 -19.95 19.07
N LEU A 9 1.78 -19.99 20.26
CA LEU A 9 1.11 -19.64 21.52
C LEU A 9 0.73 -18.15 21.60
N GLN A 10 1.43 -17.28 20.88
CA GLN A 10 1.15 -15.84 20.86
C GLN A 10 -0.13 -15.48 20.10
N MET A 11 -0.50 -16.26 19.07
CA MET A 11 -1.76 -16.03 18.33
C MET A 11 -2.99 -16.45 19.15
N ASP A 12 -2.89 -17.57 19.87
CA ASP A 12 -4.01 -18.20 20.57
C ASP A 12 -4.54 -17.38 21.77
N HIS A 13 -3.75 -16.41 22.23
CA HIS A 13 -4.09 -15.49 23.32
C HIS A 13 -3.94 -14.02 22.94
N SER A 14 -4.07 -13.69 21.65
CA SER A 14 -3.99 -12.31 21.16
C SER A 14 -5.03 -11.36 21.81
N TYR A 15 -6.10 -11.90 22.37
CA TYR A 15 -7.13 -11.20 23.14
C TYR A 15 -6.86 -11.13 24.66
N ALA A 16 -5.87 -11.86 25.18
CA ALA A 16 -5.53 -11.79 26.59
C ALA A 16 -5.00 -10.39 26.93
N LEU A 17 -5.59 -9.78 27.96
CA LEU A 17 -5.13 -8.49 28.46
C LEU A 17 -3.84 -8.68 29.26
N PRO A 18 -2.87 -7.77 29.13
CA PRO A 18 -1.73 -7.74 30.02
C PRO A 18 -2.21 -7.65 31.47
N ALA A 19 -1.60 -8.42 32.37
CA ALA A 19 -1.95 -8.43 33.80
C ALA A 19 -1.70 -7.09 34.52
N SER A 20 -0.94 -6.18 33.89
CA SER A 20 -0.63 -4.85 34.41
C SER A 20 -1.31 -3.75 33.57
N PRO A 21 -1.93 -2.74 34.21
CA PRO A 21 -2.44 -1.55 33.51
C PRO A 21 -1.38 -0.86 32.63
N THR A 22 -0.12 -0.85 33.06
CA THR A 22 0.99 -0.28 32.28
C THR A 22 1.22 -1.05 30.99
N GLY A 23 1.20 -2.39 31.04
CA GLY A 23 1.36 -3.23 29.85
C GLY A 23 0.23 -3.04 28.84
N LEU A 24 -0.99 -2.81 29.34
CA LEU A 24 -2.16 -2.52 28.51
C LEU A 24 -2.01 -1.16 27.81
N LYS A 25 -1.55 -0.13 28.55
CA LYS A 25 -1.27 1.20 27.99
C LYS A 25 -0.17 1.16 26.92
N THR A 26 0.92 0.43 27.17
CA THR A 26 2.00 0.26 26.18
C THR A 26 1.49 -0.39 24.90
N ARG A 27 0.74 -1.48 25.02
CA ARG A 27 0.15 -2.18 23.86
C ARG A 27 -0.79 -1.27 23.07
N LEU A 28 -1.59 -0.46 23.76
CA LEU A 28 -2.46 0.52 23.09
C LEU A 28 -1.64 1.53 22.28
N CYS A 29 -0.58 2.11 22.87
CA CYS A 29 0.30 3.04 22.17
C CYS A 29 0.98 2.40 20.95
N GLU A 30 1.44 1.15 21.06
CA GLU A 30 2.05 0.41 19.94
C GLU A 30 1.05 0.18 18.80
N VAL A 31 -0.18 -0.23 19.12
CA VAL A 31 -1.22 -0.46 18.12
C VAL A 31 -1.62 0.85 17.44
N LEU A 32 -1.75 1.94 18.20
CA LEU A 32 -2.04 3.27 17.64
C LEU A 32 -0.93 3.73 16.69
N ALA A 33 0.33 3.65 17.11
CA ALA A 33 1.47 4.01 16.27
C ALA A 33 1.52 3.17 14.97
N ARG A 34 1.17 1.89 15.05
CA ARG A 34 1.09 1.01 13.87
C ARG A 34 -0.05 1.41 12.94
N VAL A 35 -1.21 1.78 13.47
CA VAL A 35 -2.35 2.27 12.67
C VAL A 35 -1.97 3.57 11.97
N GLU A 36 -1.42 4.55 12.69
CA GLU A 36 -0.96 5.82 12.11
C GLU A 36 0.09 5.60 11.01
N GLY A 37 1.04 4.69 11.23
CA GLY A 37 2.04 4.31 10.23
C GLY A 37 1.41 3.74 8.96
N LEU A 38 0.48 2.79 9.10
CA LEU A 38 -0.22 2.18 7.95
C LEU A 38 -1.08 3.19 7.19
N GLU A 39 -1.75 4.11 7.90
CA GLU A 39 -2.49 5.19 7.26
C GLU A 39 -1.58 6.11 6.45
N GLN A 40 -0.38 6.41 6.96
CA GLN A 40 0.61 7.19 6.22
C GLN A 40 1.15 6.44 5.00
N GLU A 41 1.43 5.14 5.12
CA GLU A 41 1.84 4.30 4.00
C GLU A 41 0.75 4.27 2.91
N LEU A 42 -0.52 4.12 3.29
CA LEU A 42 -1.63 4.15 2.35
C LEU A 42 -1.71 5.49 1.61
N ARG A 43 -1.56 6.62 2.32
CA ARG A 43 -1.48 7.95 1.69
C ARG A 43 -0.31 8.02 0.70
N ASN A 44 0.87 7.56 1.10
CA ASN A 44 2.07 7.59 0.26
C ASN A 44 1.91 6.75 -1.02
N VAL A 45 1.30 5.56 -0.92
CA VAL A 45 1.04 4.69 -2.08
C VAL A 45 0.04 5.35 -3.03
N LYS A 46 -1.07 5.87 -2.51
CA LYS A 46 -2.05 6.61 -3.32
C LYS A 46 -1.43 7.81 -4.04
N ASP A 47 -0.54 8.53 -3.36
CA ASP A 47 0.17 9.66 -3.95
C ASP A 47 1.15 9.25 -5.05
N ARG A 48 1.86 8.14 -4.87
CA ARG A 48 2.73 7.56 -5.90
C ARG A 48 1.94 7.14 -7.12
N GLU A 49 0.82 6.45 -6.92
CA GLU A 49 -0.07 6.04 -8.00
C GLU A 49 -0.62 7.25 -8.76
N ARG A 50 -1.10 8.27 -8.04
CA ARG A 50 -1.60 9.52 -8.63
C ARG A 50 -0.52 10.22 -9.46
N ARG A 51 0.72 10.31 -8.97
CA ARG A 51 1.83 10.90 -9.72
C ARG A 51 2.16 10.09 -10.97
N ALA A 52 2.23 8.75 -10.85
CA ALA A 52 2.50 7.89 -12.00
C ALA A 52 1.42 8.03 -13.08
N LYS A 53 0.13 8.01 -12.69
CA LYS A 53 -0.99 8.26 -13.61
C LYS A 53 -0.88 9.62 -14.29
N LYS A 54 -0.60 10.68 -13.52
CA LYS A 54 -0.42 12.02 -14.07
C LYS A 54 0.70 12.07 -15.10
N THR A 55 1.87 11.51 -14.77
CA THR A 55 3.01 11.46 -15.70
C THR A 55 2.66 10.71 -16.98
N VAL A 56 1.96 9.57 -16.90
CA VAL A 56 1.52 8.82 -18.09
C VAL A 56 0.54 9.63 -18.93
N CYS A 57 -0.46 10.27 -18.32
CA CYS A 57 -1.40 11.14 -19.03
C CYS A 57 -0.68 12.30 -19.73
N ASP A 58 0.17 13.03 -19.00
CA ASP A 58 0.92 14.17 -19.54
C ASP A 58 1.80 13.73 -20.73
N LEU A 59 2.47 12.58 -20.64
CA LEU A 59 3.27 12.01 -21.74
C LEU A 59 2.43 11.58 -22.95
N LEU A 60 1.25 11.01 -22.73
CA LEU A 60 0.36 10.59 -23.81
C LEU A 60 -0.17 11.80 -24.59
N GLU A 61 -0.54 12.88 -23.90
CA GLU A 61 -0.95 14.12 -24.55
C GLU A 61 0.20 14.74 -25.36
N ASP A 62 1.42 14.73 -24.83
CA ASP A 62 2.61 15.20 -25.55
C ASP A 62 2.87 14.40 -26.84
N LEU A 63 2.76 13.07 -26.78
CA LEU A 63 2.94 12.20 -27.94
C LEU A 63 1.84 12.42 -28.99
N LYS A 64 0.60 12.59 -28.53
CA LYS A 64 -0.55 12.89 -29.39
C LYS A 64 -0.39 14.23 -30.09
N GLY A 65 0.02 15.28 -29.36
CA GLY A 65 0.28 16.60 -29.91
C GLY A 65 1.40 16.62 -30.96
N LYS A 66 2.37 15.71 -30.84
CA LYS A 66 3.47 15.53 -31.80
C LYS A 66 3.15 14.53 -32.94
N ASN A 67 1.95 13.94 -32.96
CA ASN A 67 1.57 12.86 -33.87
C ASN A 67 2.55 11.66 -33.86
N LEU A 68 3.11 11.33 -32.69
CA LEU A 68 4.08 10.23 -32.53
C LEU A 68 3.45 8.90 -32.08
N ILE A 69 2.13 8.87 -31.91
CA ILE A 69 1.40 7.64 -31.59
C ILE A 69 1.17 6.86 -32.89
N ASN A 70 1.95 5.80 -33.10
CA ASN A 70 1.78 4.88 -34.23
C ASN A 70 0.68 3.84 -33.95
N GLU A 71 0.29 3.06 -34.97
CA GLU A 71 -0.80 2.08 -34.83
C GLU A 71 -0.46 0.93 -33.86
N ASP A 72 0.80 0.47 -33.81
CA ASP A 72 1.22 -0.54 -32.81
C ASP A 72 1.01 -0.03 -31.38
N LEU A 73 1.46 1.20 -31.09
CA LEU A 73 1.30 1.80 -29.78
C LEU A 73 -0.18 2.03 -29.46
N LYS A 74 -0.98 2.43 -30.45
CA LYS A 74 -2.43 2.64 -30.29
C LYS A 74 -3.17 1.35 -29.98
N GLU A 75 -2.85 0.26 -30.67
CA GLU A 75 -3.38 -1.07 -30.36
C GLU A 75 -2.99 -1.49 -28.94
N ARG A 76 -1.72 -1.32 -28.55
CA ARG A 76 -1.25 -1.62 -27.20
C ARG A 76 -1.94 -0.80 -26.12
N LEU A 77 -2.19 0.49 -26.37
CA LEU A 77 -2.91 1.37 -25.44
C LEU A 77 -4.40 1.00 -25.33
N SER A 78 -4.99 0.43 -26.39
CA SER A 78 -6.39 0.03 -26.39
C SER A 78 -6.71 -1.06 -25.35
N PHE A 79 -5.74 -1.95 -25.06
CA PHE A 79 -5.85 -2.94 -23.98
C PHE A 79 -5.98 -2.31 -22.59
N TYR A 80 -5.47 -1.09 -22.42
CA TYR A 80 -5.53 -0.36 -21.16
C TYR A 80 -6.62 0.72 -21.14
N SER A 81 -7.35 0.90 -22.26
CA SER A 81 -8.41 1.90 -22.40
C SER A 81 -9.82 1.37 -22.17
N GLY A 82 -10.01 0.10 -21.78
CA GLY A 82 -11.33 -0.52 -21.62
C GLY A 82 -11.46 -1.40 -20.37
N GLY A 83 -12.34 -0.97 -19.45
CA GLY A 83 -12.81 -1.71 -18.28
C GLY A 83 -12.74 -0.93 -16.98
#